data_AF-A0A9D8H6D6-F1
#
_entry.id   AF-A0A9D8H6D6-F1
#
_cell.length_a   1.000
_cell.length_b   1.000
_cell.length_c   1.000
_cell.angle_alpha   90.00
_cell.angle_beta   90.00
_cell.angle_gamma   90.00
#
_symmetry.space_group_name_H-M   'P 1'
#
loop_
_entity.id
_entity.type
_entity.pdbx_description
1 polymer ?
#
loop_
_entity_poly.entity_id
_entity_poly.type
_entity_poly.pdbx_seq_one_letter_code
_entity_poly.pdbx_strand_id
1 'polypeptide(L)'
;MGFPISAEMVARSGVVGEPRWSPDGGRVGWVEARGDRADLLIAPSGASAPPIVVTAETGLTSVRSYGGGAWCWAGSEHVVVVAADGRLLVVPVEGGPARVLSRDGRAAAPAASVDGARVAFVLEREDACDIAVVPTDGSVWPVRASHGADYAWDPAWAPDGSALAWHEWDLTGMSWDASRIVVAAPDGSGRTVVAGGDDVSVGQPRFAPDGSALAYLSDVSGWWNVWAAKPDGSDPVPVLAEELEHAEPAWGPGQRSFAWAPDAGSVACTRNELGLGRLVIASRDGAPVVDVAKGWHHGLDWGAAGIVCVRSGARTPEVVTILGVDGSRREVARGSSGGFEAAGLVEPESVTWESDDGTTVHGLLYRPPGIEQPPLLVDIHGGPTGQATAAWSPRPQFWVTRGWAVLAPNYRGSTGYGRGYMQAMAERWGVMDVADTAAGIRAARVNGWCDPGRIAAIGGSAGGLTVLLLCARSKLLRAGVSLYGVTDLRSLADTTHRFESRYLDRIVGELPDFVDRYRDRSPVYRAADIDVPILVLQGDTDKVVPPDQAQLLVDAVRAAGGTAEHHVYAGEGHGFERPETVIDALTRTEAFLKRWVLDA
;
A
#
# COMPACT_ATOMS: atom_id res chain seq x y z
N MET A 1 32.09 -1.71 -9.61
CA MET A 1 30.69 -2.16 -9.46
C MET A 1 30.54 -2.79 -8.09
N GLY A 2 29.45 -2.53 -7.38
CA GLY A 2 29.18 -3.13 -6.07
C GLY A 2 28.96 -4.64 -6.16
N PHE A 3 28.82 -5.31 -5.01
CA PHE A 3 28.50 -6.73 -4.96
C PHE A 3 27.06 -6.97 -5.47
N PRO A 4 26.78 -7.96 -6.33
CA PRO A 4 25.43 -8.19 -6.84
C PRO A 4 24.48 -8.57 -5.69
N ILE A 5 23.26 -8.03 -5.70
CA ILE A 5 22.25 -8.39 -4.69
C ILE A 5 21.85 -9.85 -4.90
N SER A 6 22.06 -10.69 -3.90
CA SER A 6 21.65 -12.09 -3.95
C SER A 6 20.16 -12.26 -3.64
N ALA A 7 19.57 -13.37 -4.05
CA ALA A 7 18.17 -13.64 -3.75
C ALA A 7 17.94 -13.83 -2.24
N GLU A 8 18.94 -14.35 -1.51
CA GLU A 8 18.95 -14.45 -0.05
C GLU A 8 18.93 -13.07 0.63
N MET A 9 19.59 -12.06 0.05
CA MET A 9 19.52 -10.70 0.57
C MET A 9 18.09 -10.16 0.48
N VAL A 10 17.42 -10.38 -0.66
CA VAL A 10 16.02 -10.00 -0.89
C VAL A 10 15.09 -10.70 0.10
N ALA A 11 15.24 -12.01 0.25
CA ALA A 11 14.44 -12.84 1.16
C ALA A 11 14.62 -12.50 2.65
N ARG A 12 15.74 -11.88 3.04
CA ARG A 12 16.03 -11.45 4.42
C ARG A 12 15.58 -10.03 4.73
N SER A 13 14.95 -9.33 3.78
CA SER A 13 14.48 -7.96 3.99
C SER A 13 13.37 -7.94 5.05
N GLY A 14 13.59 -7.18 6.12
CA GLY A 14 12.62 -6.97 7.19
C GLY A 14 11.73 -5.77 6.88
N VAL A 15 10.50 -5.80 7.39
CA VAL A 15 9.55 -4.68 7.32
C VAL A 15 9.38 -4.11 8.72
N VAL A 16 9.43 -2.79 8.83
CA VAL A 16 9.09 -2.07 10.06
C VAL A 16 7.97 -1.08 9.77
N GLY A 17 7.01 -0.98 10.68
CA GLY A 17 5.75 -0.28 10.42
C GLY A 17 5.11 0.31 11.67
N GLU A 18 4.09 1.14 11.44
CA GLU A 18 3.19 1.70 12.46
C GLU A 18 3.86 2.30 13.71
N PRO A 19 4.87 3.17 13.59
CA PRO A 19 5.48 3.77 14.76
C PRO A 19 4.53 4.77 15.43
N ARG A 20 4.50 4.76 16.76
CA ARG A 20 3.68 5.68 17.56
C ARG A 20 4.42 6.17 18.80
N TRP A 21 4.21 7.42 19.14
CA TRP A 21 4.62 7.97 20.43
C TRP A 21 3.75 7.40 21.54
N SER A 22 4.35 7.06 22.69
CA SER A 22 3.57 6.84 23.90
C SER A 22 2.88 8.15 24.33
N PRO A 23 1.72 8.09 25.02
CA PRO A 23 1.01 9.29 25.46
C PRO A 23 1.85 10.24 26.32
N ASP A 24 2.81 9.71 27.08
CA ASP A 24 3.76 10.46 27.91
C ASP A 24 5.00 10.99 27.13
N GLY A 25 5.15 10.63 25.85
CA GLY A 25 6.30 10.98 25.00
C GLY A 25 7.63 10.28 25.37
N GLY A 26 7.62 9.41 26.39
CA GLY A 26 8.82 8.74 26.89
C GLY A 26 9.27 7.52 26.08
N ARG A 27 8.41 6.97 25.22
CA ARG A 27 8.64 5.73 24.46
C ARG A 27 8.14 5.85 23.02
N VAL A 28 8.69 4.99 22.17
CA VAL A 28 8.19 4.73 20.81
C VAL A 28 7.89 3.25 20.70
N GLY A 29 6.68 2.94 20.22
CA GLY A 29 6.32 1.58 19.80
C GLY A 29 6.31 1.47 18.28
N TRP A 30 6.62 0.31 17.73
CA TRP A 30 6.54 0.00 16.30
C TRP A 30 6.32 -1.50 16.06
N VAL A 31 5.81 -1.84 14.89
CA VAL A 31 5.67 -3.23 14.44
C VAL A 31 6.90 -3.63 13.63
N GLU A 32 7.39 -4.84 13.84
CA GLU A 32 8.45 -5.45 13.03
C GLU A 32 7.97 -6.81 12.51
N ALA A 33 8.04 -7.01 11.19
CA ALA A 33 7.79 -8.31 10.57
C ALA A 33 9.08 -9.14 10.52
N ARG A 34 9.01 -10.38 11.01
CA ARG A 34 10.09 -11.36 11.10
C ARG A 34 9.63 -12.69 10.51
N GLY A 35 9.89 -12.89 9.22
CA GLY A 35 9.38 -14.06 8.50
C GLY A 35 7.86 -13.97 8.31
N ASP A 36 7.14 -15.00 8.76
CA ASP A 36 5.68 -15.15 8.68
C ASP A 36 4.93 -14.51 9.85
N ARG A 37 5.64 -13.83 10.75
CA ARG A 37 5.10 -13.25 11.97
C ARG A 37 5.43 -11.76 12.08
N ALA A 38 4.53 -10.99 12.68
CA ALA A 38 4.79 -9.62 13.12
C ALA A 38 4.70 -9.52 14.65
N ASP A 39 5.52 -8.65 15.25
CA ASP A 39 5.50 -8.35 16.68
C ASP A 39 5.54 -6.84 16.94
N LEU A 40 4.93 -6.41 18.06
CA LEU A 40 5.04 -5.07 18.60
C LEU A 40 6.29 -4.97 19.47
N LEU A 41 7.12 -3.97 19.18
CA LEU A 41 8.29 -3.61 19.94
C LEU A 41 8.11 -2.23 20.56
N ILE A 42 8.64 -2.03 21.76
CA ILE A 42 8.64 -0.73 22.45
C ILE A 42 10.05 -0.44 22.96
N ALA A 43 10.53 0.79 22.74
CA ALA A 43 11.78 1.28 23.31
C ALA A 43 11.64 2.70 23.91
N PRO A 44 12.48 3.06 24.90
CA PRO A 44 12.59 4.44 25.36
C PRO A 44 12.95 5.39 24.22
N SER A 45 12.34 6.56 24.19
CA SER A 45 12.56 7.51 23.12
C SER A 45 13.96 8.12 23.16
N GLY A 46 14.54 8.37 24.35
CA GLY A 46 15.81 9.07 24.51
C GLY A 46 17.06 8.21 24.75
N ALA A 47 16.93 6.89 24.89
CA ALA A 47 18.04 6.01 25.31
C ALA A 47 18.25 4.84 24.33
N SER A 48 19.50 4.40 24.17
CA SER A 48 19.87 3.22 23.36
C SER A 48 19.63 1.90 24.10
N ALA A 49 18.50 1.79 24.82
CA ALA A 49 18.11 0.54 25.45
C ALA A 49 17.55 -0.43 24.38
N PRO A 50 17.77 -1.75 24.52
CA PRO A 50 17.15 -2.71 23.63
C PRO A 50 15.61 -2.64 23.75
N PRO A 51 14.87 -2.81 22.64
CA PRO A 51 13.42 -2.85 22.71
C PRO A 51 12.89 -4.08 23.45
N ILE A 52 11.73 -3.91 24.07
CA ILE A 52 10.92 -5.01 24.60
C ILE A 52 10.03 -5.53 23.49
N VAL A 53 9.95 -6.86 23.32
CA VAL A 53 9.01 -7.52 22.40
C VAL A 53 7.72 -7.80 23.17
N VAL A 54 6.72 -6.94 23.01
CA VAL A 54 5.48 -6.94 23.81
C VAL A 54 4.60 -8.14 23.49
N THR A 55 4.55 -8.54 22.23
CA THR A 55 3.63 -9.56 21.71
C THR A 55 4.30 -10.91 21.49
N ALA A 56 5.43 -11.20 22.15
CA ALA A 56 6.23 -12.41 21.91
C ALA A 56 5.44 -13.73 22.01
N GLU A 57 4.34 -13.77 22.75
CA GLU A 57 3.47 -14.96 22.86
C GLU A 57 2.29 -14.97 21.87
N THR A 58 1.75 -13.82 21.50
CA THR A 58 0.50 -13.72 20.72
C THR A 58 0.72 -13.50 19.23
N GLY A 59 1.83 -12.85 18.87
CA GLY A 59 2.03 -12.27 17.55
C GLY A 59 0.99 -11.19 17.22
N LEU A 60 1.10 -10.63 16.01
CA LEU A 60 0.18 -9.65 15.45
C LEU A 60 -0.34 -10.10 14.08
N THR A 61 -1.45 -9.52 13.66
CA THR A 61 -1.81 -9.51 12.23
C THR A 61 -0.66 -8.92 11.40
N SER A 62 -0.48 -9.45 10.19
CA SER A 62 0.54 -8.93 9.27
C SER A 62 0.28 -7.46 8.94
N VAL A 63 1.36 -6.69 8.82
CA VAL A 63 1.38 -5.31 8.29
C VAL A 63 1.71 -5.28 6.78
N ARG A 64 1.78 -6.45 6.13
CA ARG A 64 1.98 -6.56 4.67
C ARG A 64 0.63 -6.58 3.95
N SER A 65 0.65 -6.31 2.64
CA SER A 65 -0.51 -6.39 1.74
C SER A 65 -1.66 -5.47 2.21
N TYR A 66 -2.88 -5.99 2.36
CA TYR A 66 -4.06 -5.25 2.86
C TYR A 66 -4.09 -5.09 4.40
N GLY A 67 -2.99 -5.42 5.09
CA GLY A 67 -2.85 -5.31 6.54
C GLY A 67 -2.49 -3.89 6.99
N GLY A 68 -2.83 -3.58 8.24
CA GLY A 68 -2.57 -2.28 8.86
C GLY A 68 -3.46 -2.04 10.07
N GLY A 69 -3.08 -1.09 10.92
CA GLY A 69 -3.79 -0.81 12.16
C GLY A 69 -3.70 -1.98 13.15
N ALA A 70 -2.50 -2.53 13.36
CA ALA A 70 -2.31 -3.70 14.21
C ALA A 70 -2.43 -3.36 15.71
N TRP A 71 -2.23 -2.09 16.12
CA TRP A 71 -2.20 -1.74 17.54
C TRP A 71 -2.43 -0.25 17.84
N CYS A 72 -2.68 0.05 19.12
CA CYS A 72 -2.61 1.40 19.69
C CYS A 72 -2.21 1.38 21.17
N TRP A 73 -1.80 2.53 21.71
CA TRP A 73 -1.64 2.71 23.15
C TRP A 73 -3.00 2.72 23.88
N ALA A 74 -3.04 2.23 25.11
CA ALA A 74 -4.14 2.39 26.05
C ALA A 74 -3.57 2.91 27.39
N GLY A 75 -3.29 4.21 27.43
CA GLY A 75 -2.48 4.82 28.47
C GLY A 75 -0.99 4.46 28.36
N SER A 76 -0.23 4.74 29.42
CA SER A 76 1.23 4.49 29.48
C SER A 76 1.60 3.06 29.88
N GLU A 77 0.67 2.28 30.43
CA GLU A 77 0.99 0.96 31.01
C GLU A 77 0.49 -0.21 30.14
N HIS A 78 -0.39 0.06 29.18
CA HIS A 78 -0.99 -0.97 28.34
C HIS A 78 -1.04 -0.56 26.86
N VAL A 79 -1.11 -1.57 26.01
CA VAL A 79 -1.41 -1.45 24.57
C VAL A 79 -2.60 -2.32 24.23
N VAL A 80 -3.34 -1.92 23.20
CA VAL A 80 -4.33 -2.76 22.53
C VAL A 80 -3.73 -3.26 21.23
N VAL A 81 -3.84 -4.57 20.99
CA VAL A 81 -3.28 -5.23 19.81
C VAL A 81 -4.31 -6.11 19.11
N VAL A 82 -4.13 -6.27 17.81
CA VAL A 82 -4.85 -7.22 16.96
C VAL A 82 -3.94 -8.44 16.77
N ALA A 83 -4.29 -9.53 17.43
CA ALA A 83 -3.55 -10.78 17.36
C ALA A 83 -3.60 -11.38 15.94
N ALA A 84 -2.68 -12.29 15.63
CA ALA A 84 -2.60 -12.96 14.32
C ALA A 84 -3.89 -13.70 13.93
N ASP A 85 -4.68 -14.14 14.91
CA ASP A 85 -5.98 -14.80 14.71
C ASP A 85 -7.18 -13.82 14.67
N GLY A 86 -6.92 -12.51 14.62
CA GLY A 86 -7.93 -11.46 14.49
C GLY A 86 -8.59 -11.02 15.80
N ARG A 87 -8.20 -11.59 16.96
CA ARG A 87 -8.73 -11.15 18.26
C ARG A 87 -8.16 -9.81 18.69
N LEU A 88 -8.99 -9.02 19.37
CA LEU A 88 -8.57 -7.78 20.03
C LEU A 88 -8.13 -8.07 21.47
N LEU A 89 -6.89 -7.70 21.81
CA LEU A 89 -6.29 -7.98 23.12
C LEU A 89 -5.75 -6.71 23.79
N VAL A 90 -5.77 -6.67 25.12
CA VAL A 90 -5.01 -5.70 25.94
C VAL A 90 -3.79 -6.41 26.52
N VAL A 91 -2.62 -5.80 26.38
CA VAL A 91 -1.34 -6.34 26.82
C VAL A 91 -0.57 -5.28 27.62
N PRO A 92 0.08 -5.64 28.75
CA PRO A 92 0.99 -4.73 29.44
C PRO A 92 2.19 -4.36 28.55
N VAL A 93 2.68 -3.14 28.67
CA VAL A 93 3.84 -2.63 27.89
C VAL A 93 5.14 -3.39 28.14
N GLU A 94 5.28 -4.00 29.32
CA GLU A 94 6.42 -4.86 29.69
C GLU A 94 6.29 -6.29 29.14
N GLY A 95 5.20 -6.58 28.42
CA GLY A 95 4.79 -7.93 28.04
C GLY A 95 4.11 -8.68 29.19
N GLY A 96 3.64 -9.90 28.89
CA GLY A 96 2.97 -10.77 29.85
C GLY A 96 1.51 -11.10 29.46
N PRO A 97 0.67 -11.53 30.43
CA PRO A 97 -0.62 -12.12 30.13
C PRO A 97 -1.57 -11.11 29.46
N ALA A 98 -2.10 -11.50 28.30
CA ALA A 98 -3.05 -10.71 27.53
C ALA A 98 -4.50 -10.95 27.98
N ARG A 99 -5.31 -9.89 27.99
CA ARG A 99 -6.77 -9.96 28.18
C ARG A 99 -7.48 -9.83 26.84
N VAL A 100 -8.43 -10.71 26.56
CA VAL A 100 -9.26 -10.64 25.35
C VAL A 100 -10.39 -9.63 25.52
N LEU A 101 -10.52 -8.70 24.57
CA LEU A 101 -11.61 -7.72 24.52
C LEU A 101 -12.71 -8.10 23.52
N SER A 102 -12.34 -8.75 22.41
CA SER A 102 -13.30 -9.21 21.41
C SER A 102 -12.88 -10.55 20.81
N ARG A 103 -13.89 -11.38 20.48
CA ARG A 103 -13.76 -12.66 19.77
C ARG A 103 -14.72 -12.78 18.59
N ASP A 104 -15.56 -11.77 18.37
CA ASP A 104 -16.68 -11.84 17.44
C ASP A 104 -16.31 -11.15 16.13
N GLY A 105 -15.85 -11.91 15.13
CA GLY A 105 -15.30 -11.36 13.90
C GLY A 105 -13.81 -10.99 14.01
N ARG A 106 -13.28 -10.35 12.97
CA ARG A 106 -11.87 -9.93 12.89
C ARG A 106 -11.75 -8.45 13.27
N ALA A 107 -10.89 -8.16 14.24
CA ALA A 107 -10.61 -6.79 14.64
C ALA A 107 -9.53 -6.14 13.75
N ALA A 108 -9.58 -4.82 13.58
CA ALA A 108 -8.53 -4.01 12.97
C ALA A 108 -8.54 -2.56 13.49
N ALA A 109 -7.46 -1.81 13.24
CA ALA A 109 -7.28 -0.39 13.54
C ALA A 109 -7.86 0.07 14.90
N PRO A 110 -7.38 -0.48 16.04
CA PRO A 110 -7.81 -0.01 17.34
C PRO A 110 -7.34 1.42 17.60
N ALA A 111 -8.17 2.17 18.30
CA ALA A 111 -7.91 3.53 18.77
C ALA A 111 -8.48 3.68 20.18
N ALA A 112 -7.61 3.88 21.17
CA ALA A 112 -8.04 4.13 22.55
C ALA A 112 -8.49 5.57 22.75
N SER A 113 -9.43 5.78 23.67
CA SER A 113 -9.74 7.11 24.20
C SER A 113 -8.53 7.67 24.93
N VAL A 114 -8.46 9.00 25.08
CA VAL A 114 -7.31 9.69 25.69
C VAL A 114 -7.01 9.20 27.12
N ASP A 115 -8.06 8.88 27.88
CA ASP A 115 -7.96 8.30 29.23
C ASP A 115 -7.57 6.81 29.24
N GLY A 116 -7.50 6.15 28.08
CA GLY A 116 -7.21 4.73 27.93
C GLY A 116 -8.32 3.79 28.42
N ALA A 117 -9.50 4.30 28.79
CA ALA A 117 -10.57 3.51 29.39
C ALA A 117 -11.44 2.76 28.37
N ARG A 118 -11.49 3.23 27.13
CA ARG A 118 -12.25 2.63 26.03
C ARG A 118 -11.38 2.50 24.79
N VAL A 119 -11.72 1.53 23.94
CA VAL A 119 -11.13 1.37 22.63
C VAL A 119 -12.23 1.27 21.58
N ALA A 120 -12.11 2.09 20.54
CA ALA A 120 -12.86 1.95 19.30
C ALA A 120 -12.01 1.15 18.31
N PHE A 121 -12.62 0.27 17.53
CA PHE A 121 -11.91 -0.58 16.58
C PHE A 121 -12.82 -0.98 15.43
N VAL A 122 -12.21 -1.35 14.31
CA VAL A 122 -12.91 -1.96 13.18
C VAL A 122 -13.27 -3.39 13.54
N LEU A 123 -14.51 -3.77 13.31
CA LEU A 123 -15.03 -5.11 13.49
C LEU A 123 -15.57 -5.64 12.16
N GLU A 124 -14.79 -6.53 11.55
CA GLU A 124 -15.11 -7.17 10.28
C GLU A 124 -15.82 -8.50 10.52
N ARG A 125 -17.00 -8.64 9.91
CA ARG A 125 -17.81 -9.86 9.83
C ARG A 125 -18.05 -10.17 8.35
N GLU A 126 -18.69 -11.29 8.08
CA GLU A 126 -18.95 -11.75 6.71
C GLU A 126 -19.74 -10.74 5.87
N ASP A 127 -20.67 -10.01 6.49
CA ASP A 127 -21.63 -9.12 5.84
C ASP A 127 -21.44 -7.63 6.15
N ALA A 128 -20.56 -7.28 7.09
CA ALA A 128 -20.39 -5.90 7.55
C ALA A 128 -18.98 -5.63 8.07
N CYS A 129 -18.53 -4.38 7.93
CA CYS A 129 -17.30 -3.89 8.53
C CYS A 129 -17.62 -2.60 9.29
N ASP A 130 -17.76 -2.69 10.61
CA ASP A 130 -18.28 -1.63 11.48
C ASP A 130 -17.21 -1.07 12.43
N ILE A 131 -17.46 0.11 13.00
CA ILE A 131 -16.81 0.59 14.21
C ILE A 131 -17.54 0.06 15.44
N ALA A 132 -16.79 -0.62 16.32
CA ALA A 132 -17.26 -1.06 17.62
C ALA A 132 -16.44 -0.40 18.75
N VAL A 133 -17.05 -0.25 19.93
CA VAL A 133 -16.44 0.34 21.12
C VAL A 133 -16.54 -0.62 22.29
N VAL A 134 -15.45 -0.81 23.03
CA VAL A 134 -15.41 -1.68 24.21
C VAL A 134 -14.54 -1.05 25.31
N PRO A 135 -14.90 -1.20 26.61
CA PRO A 135 -14.00 -0.82 27.70
C PRO A 135 -12.72 -1.65 27.68
N THR A 136 -11.58 -1.02 27.96
CA THR A 136 -10.28 -1.70 28.00
C THR A 136 -10.17 -2.67 29.17
N ASP A 137 -11.04 -2.56 30.16
CA ASP A 137 -11.13 -3.51 31.28
C ASP A 137 -11.87 -4.81 30.93
N GLY A 138 -12.57 -4.86 29.79
CA GLY A 138 -13.37 -6.01 29.35
C GLY A 138 -14.65 -6.23 30.17
N SER A 139 -15.13 -5.21 30.89
CA SER A 139 -16.30 -5.30 31.77
C SER A 139 -17.62 -5.56 31.03
N VAL A 140 -17.75 -5.10 29.79
CA VAL A 140 -18.88 -5.36 28.91
C VAL A 140 -18.43 -5.75 27.50
N TRP A 141 -19.35 -6.34 26.74
CA TRP A 141 -19.13 -6.67 25.33
C TRP A 141 -19.14 -5.41 24.45
N PRO A 142 -18.47 -5.45 23.27
CA PRO A 142 -18.44 -4.34 22.35
C PRO A 142 -19.83 -3.86 21.90
N VAL A 143 -19.99 -2.55 21.81
CA VAL A 143 -21.19 -1.89 21.27
C VAL A 143 -20.84 -1.31 19.90
N ARG A 144 -21.73 -1.49 18.91
CA ARG A 144 -21.56 -0.91 17.57
C ARG A 144 -21.80 0.60 17.61
N ALA A 145 -20.85 1.37 17.10
CA ALA A 145 -20.97 2.81 16.92
C ALA A 145 -21.40 3.18 15.49
N SER A 146 -20.96 2.43 14.47
CA SER A 146 -21.41 2.62 13.09
C SER A 146 -22.56 1.68 12.71
N HIS A 147 -23.33 2.10 11.71
CA HIS A 147 -24.39 1.31 11.08
C HIS A 147 -24.75 1.90 9.71
N GLY A 148 -25.23 1.07 8.80
CA GLY A 148 -25.83 1.49 7.53
C GLY A 148 -24.89 1.47 6.32
N ALA A 149 -23.60 1.76 6.52
CA ALA A 149 -22.58 1.63 5.47
C ALA A 149 -22.05 0.19 5.38
N ASP A 150 -21.54 -0.18 4.20
CA ASP A 150 -20.91 -1.49 4.00
C ASP A 150 -19.56 -1.63 4.71
N TYR A 151 -18.81 -0.53 4.79
CA TYR A 151 -17.50 -0.44 5.43
C TYR A 151 -17.34 0.82 6.24
N ALA A 152 -16.70 0.70 7.41
CA ALA A 152 -16.28 1.80 8.26
C ALA A 152 -14.90 1.51 8.86
N TRP A 153 -13.93 2.41 8.64
CA TRP A 153 -12.53 2.30 9.05
C TRP A 153 -12.02 3.53 9.81
N ASP A 154 -10.83 3.39 10.38
CA ASP A 154 -10.02 4.45 10.99
C ASP A 154 -10.72 5.27 12.08
N PRO A 155 -11.28 4.64 13.12
CA PRO A 155 -11.92 5.37 14.21
C PRO A 155 -10.92 6.30 14.91
N ALA A 156 -11.37 7.50 15.26
CA ALA A 156 -10.59 8.50 15.98
C ALA A 156 -11.43 9.14 17.08
N TRP A 157 -10.88 9.23 18.29
CA TRP A 157 -11.55 9.84 19.43
C TRP A 157 -11.39 11.36 19.42
N ALA A 158 -12.47 12.07 19.76
CA ALA A 158 -12.36 13.44 20.22
C ALA A 158 -11.53 13.49 21.53
N PRO A 159 -10.75 14.56 21.79
CA PRO A 159 -9.87 14.62 22.96
C PRO A 159 -10.59 14.49 24.30
N ASP A 160 -11.86 14.93 24.37
CA ASP A 160 -12.72 14.83 25.54
C ASP A 160 -13.42 13.45 25.68
N GLY A 161 -13.25 12.56 24.69
CA GLY A 161 -13.88 11.25 24.63
C GLY A 161 -15.39 11.27 24.39
N SER A 162 -15.98 12.41 24.03
CA SER A 162 -17.44 12.55 23.84
C SER A 162 -17.93 12.06 22.47
N ALA A 163 -17.04 12.04 21.47
CA ALA A 163 -17.35 11.67 20.10
C ALA A 163 -16.26 10.80 19.45
N LEU A 164 -16.66 10.10 18.39
CA LEU A 164 -15.82 9.37 17.45
C LEU A 164 -16.00 9.95 16.06
N ALA A 165 -14.91 10.01 15.30
CA ALA A 165 -14.93 10.19 13.86
C ALA A 165 -14.45 8.90 13.16
N TRP A 166 -15.02 8.57 12.01
CA TRP A 166 -14.55 7.46 11.17
C TRP A 166 -14.79 7.73 9.68
N HIS A 167 -14.15 6.93 8.84
CA HIS A 167 -14.29 6.94 7.39
C HIS A 167 -15.18 5.77 6.97
N GLU A 168 -16.22 5.99 6.15
CA GLU A 168 -17.13 4.94 5.68
C GLU A 168 -17.48 5.05 4.19
N TRP A 169 -17.85 3.94 3.56
CA TRP A 169 -18.34 3.87 2.18
C TRP A 169 -19.25 2.65 1.95
N ASP A 170 -19.93 2.67 0.80
CA ASP A 170 -20.83 1.61 0.35
C ASP A 170 -20.20 0.84 -0.82
N LEU A 171 -20.57 -0.44 -0.99
CA LEU A 171 -20.14 -1.29 -2.11
C LEU A 171 -20.86 -0.90 -3.40
N THR A 172 -20.59 0.31 -3.87
CA THR A 172 -20.90 0.80 -5.22
C THR A 172 -19.62 1.13 -6.00
N GLY A 173 -18.47 1.00 -5.34
CA GLY A 173 -17.12 1.30 -5.78
C GLY A 173 -16.17 1.11 -4.59
N MET A 174 -14.96 1.62 -4.72
CA MET A 174 -13.94 1.60 -3.68
C MET A 174 -13.96 2.90 -2.87
N SER A 175 -13.26 2.93 -1.73
CA SER A 175 -13.15 4.13 -0.89
C SER A 175 -12.50 5.34 -1.59
N TRP A 176 -11.72 5.11 -2.64
CA TRP A 176 -11.15 6.14 -3.51
C TRP A 176 -12.11 6.62 -4.61
N ASP A 177 -13.26 5.97 -4.79
CA ASP A 177 -14.30 6.44 -5.70
C ASP A 177 -15.24 7.40 -5.00
N ALA A 178 -15.80 7.00 -3.85
CA ALA A 178 -16.70 7.79 -3.03
C ALA A 178 -16.67 7.31 -1.58
N SER A 179 -16.52 8.22 -0.62
CA SER A 179 -16.57 7.89 0.80
C SER A 179 -16.99 9.09 1.65
N ARG A 180 -17.16 8.87 2.95
CA ARG A 180 -17.69 9.86 3.90
C ARG A 180 -16.89 9.85 5.19
N ILE A 181 -16.69 11.03 5.78
CA ILE A 181 -16.29 11.15 7.17
C ILE A 181 -17.56 11.35 8.00
N VAL A 182 -17.70 10.54 9.05
CA VAL A 182 -18.83 10.59 9.96
C VAL A 182 -18.35 10.85 11.37
N VAL A 183 -19.10 11.68 12.11
CA VAL A 183 -18.92 11.93 13.54
C VAL A 183 -20.17 11.47 14.28
N ALA A 184 -20.01 10.73 15.37
CA ALA A 184 -21.11 10.32 16.25
C ALA A 184 -20.62 10.13 17.70
N ALA A 185 -21.55 10.00 18.64
CA ALA A 185 -21.22 9.55 19.99
C ALA A 185 -20.76 8.08 19.98
N PRO A 186 -20.00 7.62 21.01
CA PRO A 186 -19.49 6.24 21.08
C PRO A 186 -20.57 5.14 21.11
N ASP A 187 -21.81 5.48 21.42
CA ASP A 187 -22.97 4.58 21.36
C ASP A 187 -23.68 4.58 19.99
N GLY A 188 -23.14 5.34 19.02
CA GLY A 188 -23.68 5.50 17.67
C GLY A 188 -24.76 6.57 17.53
N SER A 189 -25.14 7.27 18.60
CA SER A 189 -26.12 8.36 18.55
C SER A 189 -25.53 9.66 17.97
N GLY A 190 -26.38 10.56 17.48
CA GLY A 190 -25.94 11.88 16.99
C GLY A 190 -25.10 11.85 15.71
N ARG A 191 -25.25 10.80 14.89
CA ARG A 191 -24.53 10.63 13.62
C ARG A 191 -24.66 11.84 12.69
N THR A 192 -23.52 12.37 12.25
CA THR A 192 -23.41 13.50 11.31
C THR A 192 -22.36 13.19 10.25
N VAL A 193 -22.69 13.33 8.96
CA VAL A 193 -21.71 13.29 7.86
C VAL A 193 -21.07 14.66 7.76
N VAL A 194 -19.75 14.75 7.93
CA VAL A 194 -19.01 16.02 8.02
C VAL A 194 -18.20 16.35 6.77
N ALA A 195 -17.87 15.34 5.95
CA ALA A 195 -17.16 15.50 4.70
C ALA A 195 -17.38 14.29 3.77
N GLY A 196 -17.09 14.47 2.49
CA GLY A 196 -17.22 13.44 1.45
C GLY A 196 -18.62 13.39 0.83
N GLY A 197 -18.89 12.32 0.09
CA GLY A 197 -20.12 12.16 -0.69
C GLY A 197 -19.85 11.44 -2.01
N ASP A 198 -20.79 11.59 -2.94
CA ASP A 198 -20.66 11.03 -4.28
C ASP A 198 -19.46 11.68 -5.00
N ASP A 199 -18.68 10.84 -5.69
CA ASP A 199 -17.49 11.24 -6.45
C ASP A 199 -16.41 12.01 -5.66
N VAL A 200 -16.40 11.88 -4.33
CA VAL A 200 -15.37 12.44 -3.45
C VAL A 200 -14.83 11.35 -2.54
N SER A 201 -13.52 11.17 -2.56
CA SER A 201 -12.81 10.31 -1.61
C SER A 201 -12.28 11.12 -0.44
N VAL A 202 -12.72 10.73 0.75
CA VAL A 202 -12.22 11.22 2.03
C VAL A 202 -11.69 10.10 2.90
N GLY A 203 -10.76 10.40 3.81
CA GLY A 203 -10.19 9.38 4.69
C GLY A 203 -9.40 9.92 5.86
N GLN A 204 -8.96 9.02 6.74
CA GLN A 204 -8.05 9.32 7.85
C GLN A 204 -8.51 10.50 8.73
N PRO A 205 -9.71 10.47 9.33
CA PRO A 205 -10.16 11.54 10.21
C PRO A 205 -9.33 11.59 11.50
N ARG A 206 -8.91 12.78 11.94
CA ARG A 206 -8.15 13.01 13.18
C ARG A 206 -8.56 14.33 13.82
N PHE A 207 -9.05 14.27 15.05
CA PHE A 207 -9.31 15.48 15.84
C PHE A 207 -7.99 16.19 16.18
N ALA A 208 -8.03 17.52 16.15
CA ALA A 208 -6.95 18.33 16.68
C ALA A 208 -6.78 18.07 18.20
N PRO A 209 -5.56 18.10 18.75
CA PRO A 209 -5.32 17.86 20.18
C PRO A 209 -6.12 18.78 21.12
N ASP A 210 -6.44 20.00 20.68
CA ASP A 210 -7.24 20.97 21.42
C ASP A 210 -8.77 20.82 21.22
N GLY A 211 -9.21 19.89 20.38
CA GLY A 211 -10.60 19.63 20.04
C GLY A 211 -11.24 20.68 19.12
N SER A 212 -10.49 21.68 18.65
CA SER A 212 -11.02 22.82 17.89
C SER A 212 -11.44 22.45 16.46
N ALA A 213 -10.88 21.37 15.90
CA ALA A 213 -11.06 20.98 14.52
C ALA A 213 -10.97 19.46 14.33
N LEU A 214 -11.50 19.00 13.21
CA LEU A 214 -11.33 17.66 12.66
C LEU A 214 -10.60 17.79 11.32
N ALA A 215 -9.39 17.23 11.23
CA ALA A 215 -8.68 17.10 9.95
C ALA A 215 -8.97 15.76 9.29
N TYR A 216 -8.93 15.76 7.96
CA TYR A 216 -9.14 14.58 7.12
C TYR A 216 -8.47 14.77 5.76
N LEU A 217 -8.23 13.67 5.05
CA LEU A 217 -7.83 13.69 3.64
C LEU A 217 -9.07 13.88 2.78
N SER A 218 -8.98 14.67 1.72
CA SER A 218 -10.05 14.83 0.72
C SER A 218 -9.47 15.12 -0.64
N ASP A 219 -10.00 14.46 -1.67
CA ASP A 219 -9.66 14.70 -3.08
C ASP A 219 -10.64 15.65 -3.78
N VAL A 220 -11.47 16.40 -3.05
CA VAL A 220 -12.46 17.32 -3.62
C VAL A 220 -11.85 18.41 -4.53
N SER A 221 -10.57 18.71 -4.35
CA SER A 221 -9.80 19.63 -5.23
C SER A 221 -9.29 18.95 -6.51
N GLY A 222 -9.49 17.65 -6.66
CA GLY A 222 -8.85 16.80 -7.66
C GLY A 222 -7.56 16.12 -7.17
N TRP A 223 -7.10 16.42 -5.95
CA TRP A 223 -5.89 15.88 -5.34
C TRP A 223 -6.13 15.60 -3.86
N TRP A 224 -5.69 14.47 -3.33
CA TRP A 224 -5.82 14.20 -1.90
C TRP A 224 -4.94 15.18 -1.13
N ASN A 225 -5.60 16.15 -0.49
CA ASN A 225 -4.97 17.14 0.36
C ASN A 225 -5.52 17.02 1.79
N VAL A 226 -4.84 17.64 2.76
CA VAL A 226 -5.34 17.72 4.13
C VAL A 226 -6.30 18.90 4.26
N TRP A 227 -7.50 18.61 4.73
CA TRP A 227 -8.56 19.57 5.04
C TRP A 227 -8.81 19.58 6.54
N ALA A 228 -9.34 20.68 7.05
CA ALA A 228 -9.83 20.80 8.41
C ALA A 228 -11.21 21.47 8.39
N ALA A 229 -12.12 20.97 9.22
CA ALA A 229 -13.41 21.58 9.48
C ALA A 229 -13.65 21.62 10.99
N LYS A 230 -14.70 22.33 11.44
CA LYS A 230 -15.19 22.13 12.81
C LYS A 230 -15.73 20.69 12.95
N PRO A 231 -15.75 20.13 14.18
CA PRO A 231 -16.28 18.78 14.42
C PRO A 231 -17.72 18.53 13.93
N ASP A 232 -18.53 19.57 13.75
CA ASP A 232 -19.88 19.49 13.19
C ASP A 232 -19.93 19.54 11.65
N GLY A 233 -18.75 19.60 11.00
CA GLY A 233 -18.60 19.70 9.54
C GLY A 233 -18.67 21.13 8.98
N SER A 234 -18.90 22.14 9.82
CA SER A 234 -18.93 23.53 9.35
C SER A 234 -17.54 24.10 9.09
N ASP A 235 -17.48 25.12 8.23
CA ASP A 235 -16.28 25.86 7.85
C ASP A 235 -15.11 24.99 7.35
N PRO A 236 -15.31 24.10 6.36
CA PRO A 236 -14.23 23.30 5.80
C PRO A 236 -13.23 24.20 5.05
N VAL A 237 -11.94 24.05 5.38
CA VAL A 237 -10.83 24.75 4.73
C VAL A 237 -9.69 23.78 4.41
N PRO A 238 -9.02 23.95 3.26
CA PRO A 238 -7.80 23.20 3.01
C PRO A 238 -6.70 23.69 3.96
N VAL A 239 -6.07 22.77 4.71
CA VAL A 239 -4.82 23.05 5.43
C VAL A 239 -3.67 23.10 4.45
N LEU A 240 -3.80 22.35 3.35
CA LEU A 240 -2.87 22.33 2.24
C LEU A 240 -3.66 22.32 0.93
N ALA A 241 -3.25 23.13 -0.04
CA ALA A 241 -3.88 23.22 -1.34
C ALA A 241 -2.80 23.14 -2.43
N GLU A 242 -2.59 21.94 -2.96
CA GLU A 242 -1.54 21.65 -3.95
C GLU A 242 -2.00 20.61 -4.95
N GLU A 243 -1.50 20.73 -6.19
CA GLU A 243 -1.63 19.71 -7.23
C GLU A 243 -0.61 18.56 -7.02
N LEU A 244 -0.63 18.01 -5.81
CA LEU A 244 0.24 16.91 -5.35
C LEU A 244 -0.55 16.04 -4.37
N GLU A 245 -0.26 14.74 -4.32
CA GLU A 245 -0.94 13.83 -3.40
C GLU A 245 -0.30 13.83 -2.01
N HIS A 246 -1.16 13.83 -0.98
CA HIS A 246 -0.80 13.68 0.43
C HIS A 246 -1.43 12.45 1.09
N ALA A 247 -1.91 11.53 0.25
CA ALA A 247 -2.51 10.27 0.64
C ALA A 247 -2.14 9.15 -0.34
N GLU A 248 -2.40 7.93 0.10
CA GLU A 248 -2.44 6.72 -0.72
C GLU A 248 -3.88 6.18 -0.75
N PRO A 249 -4.25 5.36 -1.75
CA PRO A 249 -5.56 4.71 -1.78
C PRO A 249 -5.68 3.74 -0.60
N ALA A 250 -6.79 3.83 0.15
CA ALA A 250 -7.00 3.04 1.35
C ALA A 250 -7.35 1.58 0.99
N TRP A 251 -6.31 0.77 0.74
CA TRP A 251 -6.39 -0.68 0.52
C TRP A 251 -6.55 -1.50 1.81
N GLY A 252 -6.30 -0.87 2.96
CA GLY A 252 -6.48 -1.44 4.29
C GLY A 252 -6.65 -0.34 5.33
N PRO A 253 -7.09 -0.68 6.55
CA PRO A 253 -7.26 0.30 7.61
C PRO A 253 -5.92 0.68 8.25
N GLY A 254 -5.92 1.77 9.02
CA GLY A 254 -4.79 2.22 9.81
C GLY A 254 -3.83 3.19 9.09
N GLN A 255 -4.23 3.75 7.94
CA GLN A 255 -3.40 4.72 7.21
C GLN A 255 -3.09 5.96 8.06
N ARG A 256 -1.84 6.44 7.95
CA ARG A 256 -1.33 7.63 8.66
C ARG A 256 -0.36 8.42 7.78
N SER A 257 -0.92 9.12 6.81
CA SER A 257 -0.22 10.04 5.90
C SER A 257 -0.07 11.46 6.44
N PHE A 258 -0.79 11.82 7.52
CA PHE A 258 -0.63 13.09 8.23
C PHE A 258 -0.76 12.91 9.74
N ALA A 259 -0.19 13.85 10.49
CA ALA A 259 -0.29 13.92 11.95
C ALA A 259 -0.38 15.37 12.44
N TRP A 260 -1.19 15.59 13.48
CA TRP A 260 -1.31 16.89 14.15
C TRP A 260 -0.08 17.24 14.96
N ALA A 261 0.40 18.49 14.85
CA ALA A 261 1.34 19.03 15.82
C ALA A 261 0.68 19.07 17.22
N PRO A 262 1.45 18.90 18.32
CA PRO A 262 0.90 18.95 19.68
C PRO A 262 0.16 20.25 20.03
N ASP A 263 0.47 21.35 19.35
CA ASP A 263 -0.15 22.67 19.54
C ASP A 263 -1.41 22.91 18.69
N ALA A 264 -1.84 21.92 17.88
CA ALA A 264 -2.96 22.00 16.95
C ALA A 264 -2.84 23.09 15.84
N GLY A 265 -1.70 23.76 15.73
CA GLY A 265 -1.47 24.85 14.78
C GLY A 265 -1.03 24.39 13.40
N SER A 266 -0.43 23.19 13.30
CA SER A 266 0.14 22.64 12.07
C SER A 266 -0.10 21.14 11.95
N VAL A 267 0.10 20.62 10.73
CA VAL A 267 0.10 19.19 10.42
C VAL A 267 1.38 18.80 9.69
N ALA A 268 1.96 17.66 10.03
CA ALA A 268 2.99 17.01 9.22
C ALA A 268 2.30 16.10 8.20
N CYS A 269 2.71 16.14 6.93
CA CYS A 269 2.07 15.40 5.84
C CYS A 269 3.12 14.73 4.95
N THR A 270 2.84 13.51 4.51
CA THR A 270 3.56 12.88 3.40
C THR A 270 3.20 13.60 2.10
N ARG A 271 4.16 13.86 1.21
CA ARG A 271 3.93 14.45 -0.10
C ARG A 271 4.52 13.57 -1.19
N ASN A 272 3.73 13.28 -2.23
CA ASN A 272 4.14 12.54 -3.41
C ASN A 272 4.41 13.49 -4.58
N GLU A 273 5.65 13.50 -5.08
CA GLU A 273 6.11 14.26 -6.22
C GLU A 273 6.51 13.29 -7.35
N LEU A 274 5.54 12.90 -8.19
CA LEU A 274 5.78 12.01 -9.33
C LEU A 274 6.42 10.67 -8.95
N GLY A 275 6.03 10.09 -7.81
CA GLY A 275 6.59 8.84 -7.29
C GLY A 275 7.79 9.05 -6.35
N LEU A 276 8.25 10.30 -6.16
CA LEU A 276 9.27 10.66 -5.16
C LEU A 276 8.59 11.17 -3.88
N GLY A 277 9.01 10.66 -2.72
CA GLY A 277 8.43 11.05 -1.44
C GLY A 277 9.09 12.25 -0.79
N ARG A 278 8.30 13.02 -0.04
CA ARG A 278 8.74 14.01 0.95
C ARG A 278 7.90 13.98 2.22
N LEU A 279 8.44 14.58 3.27
CA LEU A 279 7.70 14.98 4.46
C LEU A 279 7.68 16.51 4.52
N VAL A 280 6.50 17.08 4.73
CA VAL A 280 6.28 18.52 4.81
C VAL A 280 5.46 18.89 6.03
N ILE A 281 5.54 20.16 6.46
CA ILE A 281 4.69 20.72 7.51
C ILE A 281 3.86 21.86 6.91
N ALA A 282 2.55 21.76 7.07
CA ALA A 282 1.59 22.77 6.66
C ALA A 282 0.96 23.43 7.89
N SER A 283 0.95 24.76 7.92
CA SER A 283 0.32 25.55 8.98
C SER A 283 -1.13 25.85 8.65
N ARG A 284 -2.01 25.84 9.65
CA ARG A 284 -3.43 26.19 9.49
C ARG A 284 -3.67 27.67 9.22
N ASP A 285 -2.71 28.54 9.57
CA ASP A 285 -2.79 29.98 9.33
C ASP A 285 -2.39 30.40 7.91
N GLY A 286 -2.06 29.43 7.05
CA GLY A 286 -1.65 29.67 5.66
C GLY A 286 -0.20 30.11 5.51
N ALA A 287 0.64 29.98 6.54
CA ALA A 287 2.08 30.17 6.40
C ALA A 287 2.67 29.22 5.33
N PRO A 288 3.80 29.60 4.69
CA PRO A 288 4.42 28.76 3.66
C PRO A 288 4.75 27.36 4.17
N VAL A 289 4.50 26.37 3.31
CA VAL A 289 4.79 24.97 3.60
C VAL A 289 6.28 24.75 3.80
N VAL A 290 6.64 24.02 4.84
CA VAL A 290 8.04 23.73 5.19
C VAL A 290 8.41 22.33 4.72
N ASP A 291 9.42 22.22 3.86
CA ASP A 291 10.05 20.94 3.49
C ASP A 291 10.92 20.43 4.65
N VAL A 292 10.56 19.29 5.23
CA VAL A 292 11.29 18.70 6.37
C VAL A 292 12.32 17.68 5.91
N ALA A 293 11.91 16.72 5.09
CA ALA A 293 12.77 15.61 4.69
C ALA A 293 12.43 15.03 3.31
N LYS A 294 13.46 14.55 2.62
CA LYS A 294 13.33 13.76 1.38
C LYS A 294 13.28 12.27 1.68
N GLY A 295 12.49 11.56 0.88
CA GLY A 295 12.24 10.12 1.00
C GLY A 295 10.76 9.85 1.22
N TRP A 296 10.39 8.59 1.06
CA TRP A 296 9.05 8.13 1.40
C TRP A 296 8.88 8.06 2.91
N HIS A 297 7.74 8.54 3.39
CA HIS A 297 7.40 8.50 4.80
C HIS A 297 5.99 7.93 4.95
N HIS A 298 5.75 7.17 6.01
CA HIS A 298 4.40 6.71 6.37
C HIS A 298 4.32 6.45 7.88
N GLY A 299 3.12 6.21 8.39
CA GLY A 299 2.92 5.91 9.81
C GLY A 299 3.14 7.13 10.72
N LEU A 300 2.82 8.35 10.24
CA LEU A 300 3.19 9.59 10.93
C LEU A 300 2.52 9.72 12.30
N ASP A 301 3.30 10.11 13.30
CA ASP A 301 2.84 10.54 14.63
C ASP A 301 3.69 11.70 15.14
N TRP A 302 3.11 12.70 15.77
CA TRP A 302 3.84 13.90 16.17
C TRP A 302 3.71 14.14 17.69
N GLY A 303 4.83 13.93 18.39
CA GLY A 303 4.96 14.19 19.82
C GLY A 303 5.85 15.40 20.11
N ALA A 304 6.00 15.76 21.38
CA ALA A 304 6.78 16.93 21.81
C ALA A 304 8.26 16.91 21.34
N ALA A 305 8.83 15.72 21.14
CA ALA A 305 10.21 15.54 20.69
C ALA A 305 10.38 15.48 19.16
N GLY A 306 9.30 15.57 18.39
CA GLY A 306 9.31 15.54 16.93
C GLY A 306 8.33 14.52 16.32
N ILE A 307 8.46 14.35 15.01
CA ILE A 307 7.62 13.46 14.20
C ILE A 307 8.27 12.08 14.17
N VAL A 308 7.61 11.05 14.68
CA VAL A 308 8.03 9.66 14.46
C VAL A 308 7.31 9.12 13.22
N CYS A 309 8.06 8.41 12.38
CA CYS A 309 7.57 7.87 11.13
C CYS A 309 8.44 6.70 10.67
N VAL A 310 7.96 5.91 9.72
CA VAL A 310 8.85 5.10 8.90
C VAL A 310 9.38 5.99 7.79
N ARG A 311 10.69 5.95 7.56
CA ARG A 311 11.37 6.59 6.44
C ARG A 311 11.94 5.52 5.52
N SER A 312 11.75 5.70 4.22
CA SER A 312 12.14 4.76 3.17
C SER A 312 12.60 5.50 1.91
N GLY A 313 13.27 4.80 1.02
CA GLY A 313 13.68 5.29 -0.29
C GLY A 313 14.34 4.22 -1.13
N ALA A 314 14.55 4.47 -2.42
CA ALA A 314 15.12 3.49 -3.34
C ALA A 314 16.50 2.96 -2.90
N ARG A 315 17.24 3.74 -2.11
CA ARG A 315 18.52 3.34 -1.49
C ARG A 315 18.48 3.26 0.04
N THR A 316 17.29 3.28 0.63
CA THR A 316 17.10 3.31 2.07
C THR A 316 15.99 2.33 2.44
N PRO A 317 16.34 1.11 2.88
CA PRO A 317 15.38 0.21 3.52
C PRO A 317 14.62 0.91 4.65
N GLU A 318 13.45 0.40 4.99
CA GLU A 318 12.57 1.02 5.97
C GLU A 318 13.25 1.21 7.34
N VAL A 319 13.16 2.43 7.86
CA VAL A 319 13.72 2.84 9.15
C VAL A 319 12.69 3.61 9.95
N VAL A 320 12.39 3.16 11.17
CA VAL A 320 11.65 3.99 12.13
C VAL A 320 12.56 5.13 12.57
N THR A 321 12.14 6.35 12.29
CA THR A 321 12.92 7.59 12.48
C THR A 321 12.11 8.61 13.25
N ILE A 322 12.77 9.30 14.19
CA ILE A 322 12.27 10.55 14.78
C ILE A 322 12.91 11.71 14.03
N LEU A 323 12.07 12.57 13.47
CA LEU A 323 12.43 13.75 12.70
C LEU A 323 12.07 15.03 13.47
N GLY A 324 13.04 15.93 13.60
CA GLY A 324 12.80 17.29 14.06
C GLY A 324 12.24 18.16 12.93
N VAL A 325 11.53 19.23 13.30
CA VAL A 325 11.01 20.22 12.34
C VAL A 325 12.12 20.97 11.59
N ASP A 326 13.34 20.94 12.12
CA ASP A 326 14.57 21.48 11.52
C ASP A 326 15.26 20.49 10.55
N GLY A 327 14.65 19.32 10.31
CA GLY A 327 15.21 18.26 9.49
C GLY A 327 16.25 17.38 10.22
N SER A 328 16.50 17.60 11.51
CA SER A 328 17.30 16.69 12.32
C SER A 328 16.65 15.30 12.35
N ARG A 329 17.47 14.24 12.39
CA ARG A 329 16.97 12.86 12.33
C ARG A 329 17.68 11.95 13.30
N ARG A 330 16.92 11.04 13.89
CA ARG A 330 17.45 9.95 14.72
C ARG A 330 16.73 8.65 14.39
N GLU A 331 17.51 7.64 14.06
CA GLU A 331 17.00 6.28 13.84
C GLU A 331 16.65 5.64 15.19
N VAL A 332 15.48 5.00 15.25
CA VAL A 332 14.98 4.25 16.41
C VAL A 332 15.13 2.75 16.16
N ALA A 333 14.72 2.31 14.97
CA ALA A 333 14.81 0.92 14.53
C ALA A 333 14.97 0.87 13.02
N ARG A 334 15.59 -0.21 12.53
CA ARG A 334 15.80 -0.46 11.10
C ARG A 334 15.34 -1.88 10.80
N GLY A 335 14.58 -2.07 9.73
CA GLY A 335 14.31 -3.42 9.23
C GLY A 335 15.62 -4.13 8.85
N SER A 336 15.66 -5.47 8.89
CA SER A 336 16.86 -6.20 8.47
C SER A 336 17.35 -5.69 7.11
N SER A 337 18.58 -5.16 7.09
CA SER A 337 19.11 -4.48 5.91
C SER A 337 19.49 -5.43 4.79
N GLY A 338 19.38 -6.76 5.00
CA GLY A 338 19.75 -7.77 4.02
C GLY A 338 21.21 -7.70 3.52
N GLY A 339 22.04 -6.79 4.04
CA GLY A 339 23.37 -6.45 3.50
C GLY A 339 23.36 -5.56 2.25
N PHE A 340 22.24 -4.91 1.90
CA PHE A 340 22.09 -4.12 0.67
C PHE A 340 23.07 -2.95 0.58
N GLU A 341 23.62 -2.48 1.70
CA GLU A 341 24.58 -1.38 1.76
C GLU A 341 25.84 -1.63 0.91
N ALA A 342 26.22 -2.89 0.72
CA ALA A 342 27.38 -3.29 -0.08
C ALA A 342 27.12 -3.32 -1.60
N ALA A 343 25.87 -3.19 -2.03
CA ALA A 343 25.46 -3.47 -3.41
C ALA A 343 25.56 -2.28 -4.39
N GLY A 344 25.83 -1.06 -3.89
CA GLY A 344 25.88 0.12 -4.75
C GLY A 344 24.52 0.49 -5.35
N LEU A 345 23.51 0.61 -4.48
CA LEU A 345 22.12 0.93 -4.82
C LEU A 345 22.00 2.23 -5.62
N VAL A 346 21.07 2.29 -6.58
CA VAL A 346 20.82 3.46 -7.43
C VAL A 346 19.50 4.17 -7.09
N GLU A 347 19.42 5.47 -7.34
CA GLU A 347 18.13 6.18 -7.34
C GLU A 347 17.48 6.05 -8.73
N PRO A 348 16.14 5.99 -8.80
CA PRO A 348 15.44 6.12 -10.07
C PRO A 348 15.43 7.58 -10.55
N GLU A 349 15.30 7.73 -11.86
CA GLU A 349 14.89 8.98 -12.49
C GLU A 349 13.38 8.98 -12.71
N SER A 350 12.70 10.07 -12.37
CA SER A 350 11.31 10.28 -12.81
C SER A 350 11.33 10.60 -14.31
N VAL A 351 10.63 9.78 -15.10
CA VAL A 351 10.56 9.91 -16.56
C VAL A 351 9.10 10.01 -17.00
N THR A 352 8.88 10.62 -18.17
CA THR A 352 7.57 10.70 -18.81
C THR A 352 7.66 10.32 -20.28
N TRP A 353 6.52 9.94 -20.85
CA TRP A 353 6.35 9.70 -22.28
C TRP A 353 4.91 9.99 -22.68
N GLU A 354 4.66 10.14 -23.98
CA GLU A 354 3.32 10.34 -24.52
C GLU A 354 2.69 8.99 -24.87
N SER A 355 1.44 8.78 -24.45
CA SER A 355 0.61 7.68 -24.94
C SER A 355 0.14 7.93 -26.38
N ASP A 356 -0.50 6.94 -26.99
CA ASP A 356 -0.93 7.03 -28.39
C ASP A 356 -1.97 8.14 -28.66
N ASP A 357 -2.67 8.58 -27.61
CA ASP A 357 -3.62 9.70 -27.64
C ASP A 357 -3.03 11.06 -27.25
N GLY A 358 -1.70 11.13 -27.00
CA GLY A 358 -1.00 12.35 -26.59
C GLY A 358 -1.21 12.71 -25.12
N THR A 359 -1.64 11.77 -24.28
CA THR A 359 -1.63 11.96 -22.83
C THR A 359 -0.22 11.65 -22.29
N THR A 360 0.31 12.55 -21.47
CA THR A 360 1.55 12.30 -20.72
C THR A 360 1.34 11.17 -19.70
N VAL A 361 2.21 10.17 -19.76
CA VAL A 361 2.30 9.03 -18.85
C VAL A 361 3.59 9.13 -18.06
N HIS A 362 3.58 8.64 -16.82
CA HIS A 362 4.68 8.77 -15.87
C HIS A 362 5.33 7.41 -15.57
N GLY A 363 6.56 7.43 -15.08
CA GLY A 363 7.22 6.23 -14.55
C GLY A 363 8.55 6.53 -13.88
N LEU A 364 9.14 5.49 -13.29
CA LEU A 364 10.46 5.53 -12.69
C LEU A 364 11.44 4.67 -13.49
N LEU A 365 12.63 5.20 -13.75
CA LEU A 365 13.67 4.51 -14.52
C LEU A 365 14.93 4.34 -13.67
N TYR A 366 15.27 3.09 -13.41
CA TYR A 366 16.52 2.70 -12.77
C TYR A 366 17.52 2.28 -13.84
N ARG A 367 18.72 2.87 -13.83
CA ARG A 367 19.78 2.52 -14.78
C ARG A 367 20.97 1.84 -14.11
N PRO A 368 21.51 0.75 -14.69
CA PRO A 368 22.73 0.13 -14.22
C PRO A 368 23.94 1.03 -14.53
N PRO A 369 24.79 1.33 -13.55
CA PRO A 369 25.95 2.20 -13.77
C PRO A 369 26.92 1.62 -14.81
N GLY A 370 27.27 2.42 -15.82
CA GLY A 370 28.31 2.09 -16.80
C GLY A 370 27.87 1.18 -17.96
N ILE A 371 26.56 0.98 -18.16
CA ILE A 371 26.03 0.24 -19.32
C ILE A 371 25.15 1.20 -20.12
N GLU A 372 25.56 1.50 -21.35
CA GLU A 372 24.88 2.49 -22.22
C GLU A 372 23.55 1.97 -22.77
N GLN A 373 23.51 0.73 -23.25
CA GLN A 373 22.30 0.08 -23.76
C GLN A 373 22.04 -1.24 -23.02
N PRO A 374 21.55 -1.17 -21.76
CA PRO A 374 21.24 -2.35 -20.98
C PRO A 374 19.98 -3.06 -21.52
N PRO A 375 19.80 -4.37 -21.29
CA PRO A 375 18.49 -4.99 -21.44
C PRO A 375 17.48 -4.29 -20.51
N LEU A 376 16.21 -4.23 -20.93
CA LEU A 376 15.14 -3.58 -20.18
C LEU A 376 14.21 -4.59 -19.54
N LEU A 377 13.97 -4.43 -18.25
CA LEU A 377 12.88 -5.06 -17.55
C LEU A 377 11.80 -4.01 -17.25
N VAL A 378 10.61 -4.21 -17.79
CA VAL A 378 9.44 -3.37 -17.51
C VAL A 378 8.72 -3.96 -16.31
N ASP A 379 8.76 -3.28 -15.18
CA ASP A 379 8.25 -3.75 -13.89
C ASP A 379 6.90 -3.11 -13.58
N ILE A 380 5.83 -3.84 -13.85
CA ILE A 380 4.45 -3.33 -13.87
C ILE A 380 3.79 -3.58 -12.51
N HIS A 381 3.37 -2.51 -11.84
CA HIS A 381 2.75 -2.59 -10.51
C HIS A 381 1.33 -3.19 -10.56
N GLY A 382 0.92 -3.80 -9.44
CA GLY A 382 -0.47 -4.25 -9.19
C GLY A 382 -1.37 -3.11 -8.67
N GLY A 383 -2.64 -3.43 -8.37
CA GLY A 383 -3.64 -2.47 -7.91
C GLY A 383 -4.99 -2.67 -8.61
N PRO A 384 -5.16 -2.27 -9.89
CA PRO A 384 -4.32 -1.34 -10.66
C PRO A 384 -4.33 0.10 -10.11
N THR A 385 -5.26 0.47 -9.22
CA THR A 385 -5.23 1.72 -8.45
C THR A 385 -4.11 1.67 -7.39
N GLY A 386 -2.90 1.99 -7.82
CA GLY A 386 -1.69 2.02 -7.00
C GLY A 386 -0.59 2.77 -7.75
N GLN A 387 0.66 2.64 -7.31
CA GLN A 387 1.76 3.36 -7.96
C GLN A 387 3.09 2.62 -7.77
N ALA A 388 3.95 2.65 -8.79
CA ALA A 388 5.39 2.46 -8.64
C ALA A 388 6.01 3.73 -8.03
N THR A 389 6.64 3.57 -6.87
CA THR A 389 7.25 4.66 -6.10
C THR A 389 8.74 4.45 -5.91
N ALA A 390 9.46 5.52 -5.58
CA ALA A 390 10.85 5.47 -5.16
C ALA A 390 11.01 5.10 -3.67
N ALA A 391 10.01 4.44 -3.07
CA ALA A 391 10.16 3.79 -1.77
C ALA A 391 11.10 2.57 -1.90
N TRP A 392 11.52 2.01 -0.77
CA TRP A 392 12.35 0.82 -0.79
C TRP A 392 11.62 -0.36 -1.43
N SER A 393 12.18 -0.88 -2.51
CA SER A 393 11.83 -2.18 -3.08
C SER A 393 13.12 -2.87 -3.51
N PRO A 394 13.41 -4.08 -3.03
CA PRO A 394 14.65 -4.77 -3.38
C PRO A 394 14.65 -5.26 -4.84
N ARG A 395 13.48 -5.45 -5.46
CA ARG A 395 13.33 -6.05 -6.81
C ARG A 395 13.98 -5.20 -7.92
N PRO A 396 13.73 -3.88 -8.06
CA PRO A 396 14.45 -3.08 -9.05
C PRO A 396 15.97 -3.13 -8.87
N GLN A 397 16.45 -3.03 -7.62
CA GLN A 397 17.88 -3.08 -7.31
C GLN A 397 18.51 -4.44 -7.67
N PHE A 398 17.78 -5.55 -7.45
CA PHE A 398 18.21 -6.90 -7.81
C PHE A 398 18.53 -7.02 -9.31
N TRP A 399 17.69 -6.43 -10.16
CA TRP A 399 17.88 -6.43 -11.62
C TRP A 399 18.92 -5.42 -12.09
N VAL A 400 18.96 -4.23 -11.48
CA VAL A 400 19.99 -3.21 -11.76
C VAL A 400 21.40 -3.75 -11.52
N THR A 401 21.60 -4.47 -10.41
CA THR A 401 22.92 -5.07 -10.10
C THR A 401 23.30 -6.22 -11.04
N ARG A 402 22.37 -6.70 -11.88
CA ARG A 402 22.58 -7.68 -12.97
C ARG A 402 22.71 -7.03 -14.34
N GLY A 403 22.78 -5.70 -14.39
CA GLY A 403 22.98 -4.94 -15.62
C GLY A 403 21.70 -4.66 -16.41
N TRP A 404 20.51 -4.85 -15.82
CA TRP A 404 19.25 -4.46 -16.44
C TRP A 404 18.91 -3.01 -16.11
N ALA A 405 18.39 -2.27 -17.09
CA ALA A 405 17.54 -1.13 -16.77
C ALA A 405 16.17 -1.62 -16.30
N VAL A 406 15.57 -0.91 -15.37
CA VAL A 406 14.21 -1.19 -14.89
C VAL A 406 13.34 0.03 -15.13
N LEU A 407 12.34 -0.09 -15.99
CA LEU A 407 11.29 0.90 -16.16
C LEU A 407 10.07 0.45 -15.38
N ALA A 408 9.60 1.26 -14.43
CA ALA A 408 8.40 1.00 -13.65
C ALA A 408 7.32 2.01 -14.06
N PRO A 409 6.38 1.63 -14.95
CA PRO A 409 5.35 2.54 -15.44
C PRO A 409 4.27 2.82 -14.40
N ASN A 410 3.83 4.07 -14.34
CA ASN A 410 2.61 4.51 -13.69
C ASN A 410 1.60 4.85 -14.77
N TYR A 411 0.99 3.83 -15.36
CA TYR A 411 -0.02 3.96 -16.41
C TYR A 411 -1.26 4.73 -15.90
N ARG A 412 -2.08 5.29 -16.79
CA ARG A 412 -3.33 5.95 -16.36
C ARG A 412 -4.20 4.97 -15.59
N GLY A 413 -4.69 5.40 -14.43
CA GLY A 413 -5.20 4.52 -13.38
C GLY A 413 -4.37 4.48 -12.11
N SER A 414 -3.06 4.77 -12.23
CA SER A 414 -2.19 4.89 -11.07
C SER A 414 -2.58 6.08 -10.19
N THR A 415 -2.25 5.99 -8.90
CA THR A 415 -2.32 7.11 -7.95
C THR A 415 -1.05 7.96 -8.01
N GLY A 416 -1.02 9.11 -7.31
CA GLY A 416 0.15 10.01 -7.32
C GLY A 416 0.08 11.16 -8.33
N TYR A 417 -0.97 11.20 -9.15
CA TYR A 417 -1.10 12.11 -10.30
C TYR A 417 -2.49 12.77 -10.38
N GLY A 418 -3.21 12.81 -9.26
CA GLY A 418 -4.53 13.42 -9.15
C GLY A 418 -5.66 12.47 -9.53
N ARG A 419 -6.86 12.79 -9.02
CA ARG A 419 -8.10 12.03 -9.23
C ARG A 419 -8.40 11.80 -10.71
N GLY A 420 -8.15 12.80 -11.56
CA GLY A 420 -8.38 12.68 -13.00
C GLY A 420 -7.53 11.61 -13.68
N TYR A 421 -6.25 11.49 -13.30
CA TYR A 421 -5.35 10.47 -13.82
C TYR A 421 -5.72 9.07 -13.32
N MET A 422 -6.09 8.97 -12.03
CA MET A 422 -6.56 7.73 -11.42
C MET A 422 -7.88 7.24 -12.03
N GLN A 423 -8.88 8.11 -12.15
CA GLN A 423 -10.21 7.77 -12.66
C GLN A 423 -10.25 7.54 -14.17
N ALA A 424 -9.19 7.89 -14.91
CA ALA A 424 -9.10 7.58 -16.33
C ALA A 424 -9.24 6.05 -16.62
N MET A 425 -8.91 5.20 -15.64
CA MET A 425 -9.02 3.73 -15.74
C MET A 425 -10.46 3.21 -15.76
N ALA A 426 -11.44 4.04 -15.39
CA ALA A 426 -12.84 3.65 -15.42
C ALA A 426 -13.20 3.00 -16.77
N GLU A 427 -13.73 1.78 -16.71
CA GLU A 427 -14.09 0.94 -17.85
C GLU A 427 -12.97 0.56 -18.85
N ARG A 428 -11.70 0.85 -18.53
CA ARG A 428 -10.55 0.70 -19.46
C ARG A 428 -9.44 -0.23 -18.98
N TRP A 429 -9.62 -0.94 -17.87
CA TRP A 429 -8.63 -1.93 -17.43
C TRP A 429 -8.48 -3.07 -18.44
N GLY A 430 -7.23 -3.45 -18.76
CA GLY A 430 -6.84 -4.36 -19.84
C GLY A 430 -6.71 -3.70 -21.22
N VAL A 431 -6.84 -2.36 -21.28
CA VAL A 431 -6.68 -1.56 -22.50
C VAL A 431 -5.69 -0.44 -22.24
N MET A 432 -5.95 0.41 -21.26
CA MET A 432 -5.17 1.63 -21.07
C MET A 432 -3.84 1.37 -20.36
N ASP A 433 -3.82 0.50 -19.36
CA ASP A 433 -2.59 -0.02 -18.73
C ASP A 433 -1.65 -0.65 -19.77
N VAL A 434 -2.21 -1.41 -20.72
CA VAL A 434 -1.46 -2.04 -21.81
C VAL A 434 -0.94 -1.00 -22.81
N ALA A 435 -1.80 -0.05 -23.23
CA ALA A 435 -1.43 0.97 -24.20
C ALA A 435 -0.34 1.92 -23.66
N ASP A 436 -0.52 2.42 -22.44
CA ASP A 436 0.41 3.35 -21.80
C ASP A 436 1.75 2.68 -21.51
N THR A 437 1.74 1.43 -21.08
CA THR A 437 2.98 0.65 -20.89
C THR A 437 3.68 0.38 -22.24
N ALA A 438 2.92 0.01 -23.28
CA ALA A 438 3.49 -0.20 -24.61
C ALA A 438 4.12 1.09 -25.18
N ALA A 439 3.50 2.25 -24.95
CA ALA A 439 4.05 3.55 -25.30
C ALA A 439 5.36 3.83 -24.54
N GLY A 440 5.44 3.49 -23.26
CA GLY A 440 6.66 3.61 -22.45
C GLY A 440 7.80 2.74 -22.96
N ILE A 441 7.49 1.52 -23.41
CA ILE A 441 8.47 0.64 -24.06
C ILE A 441 8.98 1.25 -25.37
N ARG A 442 8.09 1.83 -26.19
CA ARG A 442 8.49 2.52 -27.43
C ARG A 442 9.37 3.74 -27.12
N ALA A 443 9.02 4.52 -26.10
CA ALA A 443 9.82 5.65 -25.66
C ALA A 443 11.21 5.22 -25.16
N ALA A 444 11.31 4.12 -24.41
CA ALA A 444 12.58 3.57 -23.95
C ALA A 444 13.52 3.20 -25.13
N ARG A 445 12.96 2.63 -26.21
CA ARG A 445 13.71 2.32 -27.44
C ARG A 445 14.23 3.59 -28.14
N VAL A 446 13.37 4.60 -28.28
CA VAL A 446 13.70 5.84 -29.01
C VAL A 446 14.68 6.71 -28.24
N ASN A 447 14.52 6.80 -26.92
CA ASN A 447 15.35 7.63 -26.06
C ASN A 447 16.68 6.97 -25.65
N GLY A 448 16.97 5.77 -26.17
CA GLY A 448 18.22 5.05 -25.90
C GLY A 448 18.34 4.60 -24.44
N TRP A 449 17.22 4.32 -23.76
CA TRP A 449 17.24 3.88 -22.36
C TRP A 449 17.63 2.41 -22.20
N CYS A 450 17.58 1.65 -23.30
CA CYS A 450 17.82 0.22 -23.32
C CYS A 450 18.28 -0.27 -24.71
N ASP A 451 18.74 -1.52 -24.75
CA ASP A 451 18.83 -2.32 -25.97
C ASP A 451 17.41 -2.66 -26.49
N PRO A 452 17.00 -2.18 -27.68
CA PRO A 452 15.65 -2.40 -28.21
C PRO A 452 15.34 -3.86 -28.55
N GLY A 453 16.36 -4.72 -28.67
CA GLY A 453 16.21 -6.15 -28.94
C GLY A 453 16.04 -7.02 -27.69
N ARG A 454 16.26 -6.47 -26.49
CA ARG A 454 16.34 -7.19 -25.22
C ARG A 454 15.41 -6.59 -24.16
N ILE A 455 14.10 -6.72 -24.37
CA ILE A 455 13.08 -6.17 -23.50
C ILE A 455 12.19 -7.29 -22.96
N ALA A 456 11.99 -7.33 -21.65
CA ALA A 456 11.05 -8.21 -20.99
C ALA A 456 10.13 -7.42 -20.08
N ALA A 457 9.00 -8.02 -19.69
CA ALA A 457 8.09 -7.45 -18.71
C ALA A 457 7.86 -8.42 -17.55
N ILE A 458 7.73 -7.87 -16.35
CA ILE A 458 7.37 -8.59 -15.13
C ILE A 458 6.27 -7.81 -14.40
N GLY A 459 5.33 -8.52 -13.78
CA GLY A 459 4.23 -7.88 -13.07
C GLY A 459 3.48 -8.89 -12.20
N GLY A 460 2.98 -8.40 -11.08
CA GLY A 460 2.19 -9.19 -10.14
C GLY A 460 0.72 -8.79 -10.12
N SER A 461 -0.18 -9.73 -9.81
CA SER A 461 -1.62 -9.42 -9.66
C SER A 461 -2.18 -8.70 -10.89
N ALA A 462 -2.75 -7.48 -10.73
CA ALA A 462 -3.21 -6.67 -11.85
C ALA A 462 -2.10 -6.36 -12.89
N GLY A 463 -0.85 -6.16 -12.46
CA GLY A 463 0.29 -5.97 -13.36
C GLY A 463 0.61 -7.24 -14.17
N GLY A 464 0.31 -8.43 -13.62
CA GLY A 464 0.43 -9.70 -14.35
C GLY A 464 -0.55 -9.81 -15.52
N LEU A 465 -1.77 -9.28 -15.38
CA LEU A 465 -2.72 -9.14 -16.49
C LEU A 465 -2.13 -8.26 -17.61
N THR A 466 -1.57 -7.10 -17.25
CA THR A 466 -0.94 -6.18 -18.20
C THR A 466 0.25 -6.84 -18.92
N VAL A 467 1.12 -7.57 -18.21
CA VAL A 467 2.23 -8.34 -18.83
C VAL A 467 1.70 -9.30 -19.88
N LEU A 468 0.71 -10.11 -19.53
CA LEU A 468 0.20 -11.15 -20.42
C LEU A 468 -0.49 -10.57 -21.65
N LEU A 469 -1.25 -9.47 -21.49
CA LEU A 469 -1.84 -8.76 -22.62
C LEU A 469 -0.81 -8.05 -23.50
N LEU A 470 0.28 -7.52 -22.92
CA LEU A 470 1.41 -6.99 -23.69
C LEU A 470 2.07 -8.08 -24.54
N CYS A 471 2.29 -9.27 -23.97
CA CYS A 471 2.79 -10.43 -24.71
C CYS A 471 1.87 -10.82 -25.87
N ALA A 472 0.55 -10.78 -25.66
CA ALA A 472 -0.42 -11.09 -26.71
C ALA A 472 -0.53 -10.01 -27.81
N ARG A 473 -0.47 -8.73 -27.45
CA ARG A 473 -0.93 -7.63 -28.33
C ARG A 473 0.17 -6.72 -28.87
N SER A 474 1.29 -6.55 -28.18
CA SER A 474 2.24 -5.46 -28.48
C SER A 474 3.36 -5.81 -29.47
N LYS A 475 3.82 -7.09 -29.48
CA LYS A 475 5.03 -7.53 -30.19
C LYS A 475 6.30 -6.76 -29.81
N LEU A 476 6.32 -6.15 -28.61
CA LEU A 476 7.45 -5.34 -28.10
C LEU A 476 8.40 -6.11 -27.18
N LEU A 477 8.00 -7.29 -26.72
CA LEU A 477 8.71 -8.06 -25.69
C LEU A 477 9.44 -9.26 -26.29
N ARG A 478 10.45 -9.75 -25.58
CA ARG A 478 11.11 -11.05 -25.83
C ARG A 478 10.59 -12.15 -24.90
N ALA A 479 10.16 -11.77 -23.70
CA ALA A 479 9.57 -12.68 -22.73
C ALA A 479 8.71 -11.91 -21.72
N GLY A 480 7.78 -12.62 -21.05
CA GLY A 480 6.94 -12.09 -19.99
C GLY A 480 7.01 -12.94 -18.72
N VAL A 481 6.91 -12.31 -17.56
CA VAL A 481 6.87 -12.98 -16.25
C VAL A 481 5.65 -12.50 -15.47
N SER A 482 4.72 -13.42 -15.20
CA SER A 482 3.50 -13.14 -14.43
C SER A 482 3.62 -13.77 -13.04
N LEU A 483 3.47 -12.95 -12.01
CA LEU A 483 3.46 -13.38 -10.59
C LEU A 483 2.01 -13.32 -10.10
N TYR A 484 1.37 -14.47 -9.85
CA TYR A 484 -0.04 -14.54 -9.37
C TYR A 484 -0.97 -13.57 -10.11
N GLY A 485 -0.79 -13.47 -11.43
CA GLY A 485 -1.42 -12.46 -12.27
C GLY A 485 -2.83 -12.87 -12.70
N VAL A 486 -3.73 -11.89 -12.79
CA VAL A 486 -5.12 -12.14 -13.24
C VAL A 486 -5.10 -12.62 -14.69
N THR A 487 -5.69 -13.79 -14.96
CA THR A 487 -5.75 -14.38 -16.32
C THR A 487 -7.17 -14.44 -16.87
N ASP A 488 -8.17 -14.41 -15.98
CA ASP A 488 -9.59 -14.36 -16.32
C ASP A 488 -10.34 -13.37 -15.42
N LEU A 489 -10.71 -12.24 -16.00
CA LEU A 489 -11.50 -11.19 -15.35
C LEU A 489 -12.87 -11.70 -14.90
N ARG A 490 -13.46 -12.65 -15.62
CA ARG A 490 -14.77 -13.18 -15.24
C ARG A 490 -14.65 -14.05 -13.99
N SER A 491 -13.66 -14.95 -13.98
CA SER A 491 -13.35 -15.71 -12.76
C SER A 491 -13.05 -14.78 -11.59
N LEU A 492 -12.28 -13.70 -11.79
CA LEU A 492 -12.00 -12.74 -10.73
C LEU A 492 -13.29 -12.08 -10.19
N ALA A 493 -14.21 -11.67 -11.07
CA ALA A 493 -15.51 -11.11 -10.66
C ALA A 493 -16.34 -12.10 -9.82
N ASP A 494 -16.31 -13.39 -10.17
CA ASP A 494 -17.10 -14.43 -9.50
C ASP A 494 -16.47 -14.88 -8.16
N THR A 495 -15.15 -14.70 -7.97
CA THR A 495 -14.42 -15.24 -6.79
C THR A 495 -13.79 -14.17 -5.89
N THR A 496 -13.87 -12.89 -6.24
CA THR A 496 -13.23 -11.83 -5.43
C THR A 496 -13.88 -11.71 -4.05
N HIS A 497 -13.11 -11.18 -3.11
CA HIS A 497 -13.57 -10.95 -1.74
C HIS A 497 -14.47 -9.70 -1.65
N ARG A 498 -15.23 -9.59 -0.55
CA ARG A 498 -16.26 -8.55 -0.37
C ARG A 498 -15.76 -7.13 -0.68
N PHE A 499 -14.55 -6.79 -0.25
CA PHE A 499 -13.98 -5.44 -0.42
C PHE A 499 -13.81 -5.03 -1.89
N GLU A 500 -13.43 -5.96 -2.76
CA GLU A 500 -13.22 -5.70 -4.19
C GLU A 500 -14.42 -6.14 -5.06
N SER A 501 -15.53 -6.61 -4.45
CA SER A 501 -16.68 -7.21 -5.17
C SER A 501 -17.34 -6.34 -6.23
N ARG A 502 -17.20 -5.02 -6.11
CA ARG A 502 -17.75 -4.02 -7.04
C ARG A 502 -16.69 -3.22 -7.78
N TYR A 503 -15.42 -3.57 -7.59
CA TYR A 503 -14.31 -2.85 -8.19
C TYR A 503 -14.29 -3.04 -9.71
N LEU A 504 -14.51 -4.27 -10.19
CA LEU A 504 -14.53 -4.58 -11.63
C LEU A 504 -15.70 -3.92 -12.37
N ASP A 505 -16.82 -3.70 -11.70
CA ASP A 505 -17.96 -2.95 -12.26
C ASP A 505 -17.52 -1.54 -12.68
N ARG A 506 -16.60 -0.92 -11.93
CA ARG A 506 -16.04 0.41 -12.23
C ARG A 506 -14.94 0.39 -13.28
N ILE A 507 -13.97 -0.53 -13.19
CA ILE A 507 -12.76 -0.49 -14.04
C ILE A 507 -12.85 -1.34 -15.32
N VAL A 508 -13.81 -2.27 -15.41
CA VAL A 508 -14.10 -3.07 -16.63
C VAL A 508 -15.49 -2.75 -17.18
N GLY A 509 -16.48 -2.68 -16.30
CA GLY A 509 -17.90 -2.46 -16.61
C GLY A 509 -18.78 -3.46 -15.87
N GLU A 510 -20.02 -3.06 -15.57
CA GLU A 510 -20.98 -3.88 -14.83
C GLU A 510 -21.44 -5.14 -15.61
N LEU A 511 -21.45 -6.29 -14.95
CA LEU A 511 -22.03 -7.51 -15.51
C LEU A 511 -23.57 -7.54 -15.31
N PRO A 512 -24.33 -8.11 -16.25
CA PRO A 512 -23.90 -8.86 -17.44
C PRO A 512 -23.64 -8.00 -18.70
N ASP A 513 -23.95 -6.70 -18.67
CA ASP A 513 -24.01 -5.82 -19.84
C ASP A 513 -22.68 -5.71 -20.59
N PHE A 514 -21.56 -5.83 -19.87
CA PHE A 514 -20.21 -5.70 -20.43
C PHE A 514 -19.42 -7.01 -20.52
N VAL A 515 -20.08 -8.17 -20.57
CA VAL A 515 -19.43 -9.49 -20.64
C VAL A 515 -18.37 -9.61 -21.75
N ASP A 516 -18.57 -8.95 -22.89
CA ASP A 516 -17.61 -8.96 -23.99
C ASP A 516 -16.28 -8.32 -23.60
N ARG A 517 -16.28 -7.29 -22.73
CA ARG A 517 -15.06 -6.67 -22.21
C ARG A 517 -14.28 -7.64 -21.33
N TYR A 518 -14.96 -8.37 -20.45
CA TYR A 518 -14.33 -9.39 -19.60
C TYR A 518 -13.66 -10.46 -20.46
N ARG A 519 -14.32 -10.94 -21.50
CA ARG A 519 -13.75 -11.93 -22.41
C ARG A 519 -12.60 -11.37 -23.25
N ASP A 520 -12.77 -10.20 -23.85
CA ASP A 520 -11.76 -9.58 -24.73
C ASP A 520 -10.44 -9.34 -24.00
N ARG A 521 -10.53 -8.89 -22.75
CA ARG A 521 -9.42 -8.38 -21.94
C ARG A 521 -8.86 -9.41 -20.95
N SER A 522 -9.34 -10.65 -21.00
CA SER A 522 -8.77 -11.75 -20.21
C SER A 522 -7.70 -12.49 -21.00
N PRO A 523 -6.45 -12.57 -20.49
CA PRO A 523 -5.36 -13.29 -21.15
C PRO A 523 -5.68 -14.72 -21.58
N VAL A 524 -6.51 -15.46 -20.82
CA VAL A 524 -6.84 -16.86 -21.14
C VAL A 524 -7.48 -17.03 -22.53
N TYR A 525 -8.29 -16.06 -22.98
CA TYR A 525 -8.91 -16.08 -24.32
C TYR A 525 -7.98 -15.54 -25.42
N ARG A 526 -6.79 -15.05 -25.04
CA ARG A 526 -5.74 -14.54 -25.91
C ARG A 526 -4.50 -15.43 -25.92
N ALA A 527 -4.59 -16.63 -25.37
CA ALA A 527 -3.47 -17.56 -25.23
C ALA A 527 -2.76 -17.88 -26.56
N ALA A 528 -3.51 -17.97 -27.67
CA ALA A 528 -2.94 -18.20 -29.00
C ALA A 528 -2.24 -16.96 -29.59
N ASP A 529 -2.53 -15.77 -29.07
CA ASP A 529 -1.90 -14.52 -29.50
C ASP A 529 -0.57 -14.25 -28.76
N ILE A 530 -0.32 -14.94 -27.64
CA ILE A 530 0.94 -14.90 -26.87
C ILE A 530 2.03 -15.64 -27.66
N ASP A 531 2.88 -14.87 -28.34
CA ASP A 531 3.91 -15.39 -29.25
C ASP A 531 5.33 -15.34 -28.69
N VAL A 532 5.47 -14.97 -27.43
CA VAL A 532 6.74 -14.96 -26.70
C VAL A 532 6.68 -15.90 -25.51
N PRO A 533 7.82 -16.46 -25.07
CA PRO A 533 7.88 -17.27 -23.85
C PRO A 533 7.33 -16.51 -22.64
N ILE A 534 6.53 -17.21 -21.83
CA ILE A 534 6.06 -16.70 -20.53
C ILE A 534 6.49 -17.60 -19.37
N LEU A 535 6.78 -17.00 -18.23
CA LEU A 535 6.92 -17.66 -16.92
C LEU A 535 5.75 -17.25 -16.04
N VAL A 536 5.03 -18.22 -15.50
CA VAL A 536 3.93 -18.01 -14.55
C VAL A 536 4.32 -18.59 -13.20
N LEU A 537 4.32 -17.76 -12.15
CA LEU A 537 4.61 -18.16 -10.77
C LEU A 537 3.37 -17.91 -9.91
N GLN A 538 2.94 -18.90 -9.13
CA GLN A 538 1.66 -18.86 -8.42
C GLN A 538 1.79 -19.41 -7.00
N GLY A 539 1.02 -18.87 -6.04
CA GLY A 539 0.82 -19.49 -4.72
C GLY A 539 -0.43 -20.40 -4.72
N ASP A 540 -0.37 -21.55 -4.05
CA ASP A 540 -1.51 -22.48 -3.99
C ASP A 540 -2.62 -22.07 -3.00
N THR A 541 -2.32 -21.16 -2.08
CA THR A 541 -3.29 -20.61 -1.11
C THR A 541 -3.76 -19.20 -1.46
N ASP A 542 -3.44 -18.71 -2.66
CA ASP A 542 -3.89 -17.42 -3.15
C ASP A 542 -5.43 -17.39 -3.27
N LYS A 543 -6.06 -16.50 -2.50
CA LYS A 543 -7.51 -16.27 -2.50
C LYS A 543 -7.94 -15.06 -3.33
N VAL A 544 -6.99 -14.24 -3.78
CA VAL A 544 -7.26 -13.07 -4.62
C VAL A 544 -7.28 -13.51 -6.09
N VAL A 545 -6.24 -14.24 -6.52
CA VAL A 545 -6.16 -14.84 -7.86
C VAL A 545 -5.96 -16.35 -7.70
N PRO A 546 -7.05 -17.16 -7.75
CA PRO A 546 -6.96 -18.59 -7.54
C PRO A 546 -6.00 -19.29 -8.51
N PRO A 547 -5.24 -20.30 -8.06
CA PRO A 547 -4.20 -20.96 -8.88
C PRO A 547 -4.74 -21.62 -10.16
N ASP A 548 -6.02 -21.99 -10.19
CA ASP A 548 -6.67 -22.55 -11.37
C ASP A 548 -6.63 -21.59 -12.57
N GLN A 549 -6.68 -20.27 -12.33
CA GLN A 549 -6.55 -19.26 -13.39
C GLN A 549 -5.18 -19.34 -14.10
N ALA A 550 -4.11 -19.48 -13.33
CA ALA A 550 -2.76 -19.63 -13.86
C ALA A 550 -2.62 -20.93 -14.67
N GLN A 551 -3.13 -22.03 -14.14
CA GLN A 551 -3.08 -23.34 -14.80
C GLN A 551 -3.84 -23.35 -16.14
N LEU A 552 -5.06 -22.79 -16.18
CA LEU A 552 -5.88 -22.70 -17.40
C LEU A 552 -5.18 -21.91 -18.52
N LEU A 553 -4.55 -20.78 -18.18
CA LEU A 553 -3.80 -20.00 -19.16
C LEU A 553 -2.60 -20.78 -19.69
N VAL A 554 -1.80 -21.39 -18.81
CA VAL A 554 -0.60 -22.15 -19.20
C VAL A 554 -0.95 -23.28 -20.15
N ASP A 555 -2.01 -24.02 -19.85
CA ASP A 555 -2.49 -25.11 -20.70
C ASP A 555 -2.99 -24.59 -22.05
N ALA A 556 -3.71 -23.47 -22.06
CA ALA A 556 -4.18 -22.84 -23.30
C ALA A 556 -3.02 -22.36 -24.19
N VAL A 557 -1.98 -21.74 -23.61
CA VAL A 557 -0.79 -21.29 -24.36
C VAL A 557 -0.04 -22.48 -24.95
N ARG A 558 0.17 -23.53 -24.16
CA ARG A 558 0.83 -24.76 -24.63
C ARG A 558 0.02 -25.48 -25.72
N ALA A 559 -1.30 -25.52 -25.58
CA ALA A 559 -2.20 -26.11 -26.58
C ALA A 559 -2.18 -25.32 -27.90
N ALA A 560 -1.96 -24.01 -27.84
CA ALA A 560 -1.75 -23.16 -29.02
C ALA A 560 -0.33 -23.25 -29.61
N GLY A 561 0.57 -24.05 -29.02
CA GLY A 561 1.95 -24.23 -29.45
C GLY A 561 2.95 -23.20 -28.90
N GLY A 562 2.52 -22.35 -27.97
CA GLY A 562 3.38 -21.37 -27.29
C GLY A 562 4.23 -21.97 -26.16
N THR A 563 5.21 -21.22 -25.70
CA THR A 563 6.10 -21.61 -24.60
C THR A 563 5.64 -21.00 -23.28
N ALA A 564 5.19 -21.83 -22.35
CA ALA A 564 4.84 -21.40 -20.98
C ALA A 564 5.52 -22.28 -19.94
N GLU A 565 6.34 -21.67 -19.08
CA GLU A 565 6.88 -22.27 -17.86
C GLU A 565 5.95 -21.93 -16.69
N HIS A 566 5.66 -22.89 -15.80
CA HIS A 566 4.71 -22.71 -14.69
C HIS A 566 5.28 -23.34 -13.42
N HIS A 567 5.18 -22.62 -12.30
CA HIS A 567 5.52 -23.13 -10.98
C HIS A 567 4.53 -22.66 -9.93
N VAL A 568 4.08 -23.57 -9.08
CA VAL A 568 3.15 -23.31 -7.97
C VAL A 568 3.88 -23.56 -6.65
N TYR A 569 3.89 -22.56 -5.78
CA TYR A 569 4.52 -22.60 -4.46
C TYR A 569 3.52 -22.99 -3.37
N ALA A 570 3.86 -24.01 -2.59
CA ALA A 570 2.99 -24.56 -1.56
C ALA A 570 2.99 -23.71 -0.27
N GLY A 571 1.80 -23.37 0.20
CA GLY A 571 1.55 -22.54 1.38
C GLY A 571 1.84 -21.05 1.17
N GLU A 572 1.95 -20.60 -0.07
CA GLU A 572 2.10 -19.19 -0.43
C GLU A 572 0.75 -18.63 -0.89
N GLY A 573 0.48 -17.38 -0.51
CA GLY A 573 -0.77 -16.69 -0.81
C GLY A 573 -0.62 -15.72 -1.98
N HIS A 574 -1.34 -14.60 -1.89
CA HIS A 574 -1.24 -13.49 -2.84
C HIS A 574 -0.01 -12.63 -2.53
N GLY A 575 1.13 -12.96 -3.16
CA GLY A 575 2.44 -12.44 -2.80
C GLY A 575 3.29 -13.50 -2.09
N PHE A 576 4.60 -13.50 -2.36
CA PHE A 576 5.53 -14.49 -1.80
C PHE A 576 6.22 -13.92 -0.57
N GLU A 577 6.07 -14.59 0.56
CA GLU A 577 6.62 -14.12 1.84
C GLU A 577 7.71 -15.02 2.40
N ARG A 578 7.68 -16.32 2.13
CA ARG A 578 8.67 -17.24 2.70
C ARG A 578 10.03 -17.05 2.03
N PRO A 579 11.12 -17.00 2.80
CA PRO A 579 12.46 -16.79 2.24
C PRO A 579 12.82 -17.75 1.11
N GLU A 580 12.52 -19.04 1.26
CA GLU A 580 12.79 -20.07 0.26
C GLU A 580 12.01 -19.85 -1.05
N THR A 581 10.76 -19.41 -0.97
CA THR A 581 9.95 -19.07 -2.15
C THR A 581 10.52 -17.86 -2.85
N VAL A 582 10.83 -16.80 -2.11
CA VAL A 582 11.40 -15.56 -2.67
C VAL A 582 12.72 -15.84 -3.37
N ILE A 583 13.58 -16.68 -2.77
CA ILE A 583 14.84 -17.11 -3.38
C ILE A 583 14.58 -17.85 -4.69
N ASP A 584 13.74 -18.89 -4.67
CA ASP A 584 13.46 -19.69 -5.87
C ASP A 584 12.81 -18.87 -6.98
N ALA A 585 11.81 -18.04 -6.67
CA ALA A 585 11.12 -17.20 -7.62
C ALA A 585 12.08 -16.25 -8.36
N LEU A 586 13.01 -15.61 -7.62
CA LEU A 586 14.03 -14.74 -8.22
C LEU A 586 15.02 -15.53 -9.08
N THR A 587 15.55 -16.64 -8.58
CA THR A 587 16.52 -17.46 -9.32
C THR A 587 15.91 -18.07 -10.58
N ARG A 588 14.66 -18.52 -10.52
CA ARG A 588 13.91 -19.08 -11.65
C ARG A 588 13.63 -18.00 -12.69
N THR A 589 13.22 -16.81 -12.25
CA THR A 589 13.02 -15.65 -13.12
C THR A 589 14.33 -15.24 -13.80
N GLU A 590 15.44 -15.19 -13.07
CA GLU A 590 16.77 -14.85 -13.62
C GLU A 590 17.20 -15.86 -14.69
N ALA A 591 17.06 -17.16 -14.42
CA ALA A 591 17.37 -18.21 -15.39
C ALA A 591 16.49 -18.14 -16.65
N PHE A 592 15.20 -17.85 -16.48
CA PHE A 592 14.24 -17.68 -17.57
C PHE A 592 14.58 -16.48 -18.46
N LEU A 593 14.79 -15.30 -17.86
CA LEU A 593 15.12 -14.08 -18.61
C LEU A 593 16.48 -14.19 -19.29
N LYS A 594 17.47 -14.83 -18.65
CA LYS A 594 18.75 -15.11 -19.30
C LYS A 594 18.56 -15.91 -20.58
N ARG A 595 17.81 -17.02 -20.52
CA ARG A 595 17.57 -17.92 -21.66
C ARG A 595 16.85 -17.22 -22.81
N TRP A 596 15.80 -16.47 -22.52
CA TRP A 596 14.86 -15.98 -23.54
C TRP A 596 15.09 -14.54 -23.98
N VAL A 597 15.95 -13.79 -23.28
CA VAL A 597 16.18 -12.36 -23.57
C VAL A 597 17.64 -12.04 -23.79
N LEU A 598 18.56 -12.64 -23.01
CA LEU A 598 19.99 -12.32 -23.10
C LEU A 598 20.73 -13.23 -24.08
N ASP A 599 20.41 -14.52 -24.05
CA ASP A 599 21.06 -15.58 -24.83
C ASP A 599 20.30 -15.92 -26.14
N ALA A 600 19.14 -15.29 -26.37
CA ALA A 600 18.18 -15.61 -27.45
C ALA A 600 18.46 -14.97 -28.81
#